data_AF-Q2LSM8-F1
#
_entry.id   AF-Q2LSM8-F1
#
_cell.length_a   1.000
_cell.length_b   1.000
_cell.length_c   1.000
_cell.angle_alpha   90.00
_cell.angle_beta   90.00
_cell.angle_gamma   90.00
#
_symmetry.space_group_name_H-M   'P 1'
#
loop_
_entity.id
_entity.type
_entity.pdbx_description
1 polymer ?
#
loop_
_entity_poly.entity_id
_entity_poly.type
_entity_poly.pdbx_seq_one_letter_code
_entity_poly.pdbx_strand_id
1 'polypeptide(L)'
;MDYEPFPGMSKPTSLKLPLKKVLKWTAMVMGTVMAIAAALAAILYLSGGRQRVTGAVSFYVLGHKPALHYLDIEKNGKDYRLNQGDILELAVRDEFVIKQVRTDVLSDRNISVDVEFIGNENDFRKLLKGTELVQMVVAAGSSSDASGRPPLSPRVLVKYGSQIVGTISIKTKVTPQDWLQQSGASENLSSRIEQLQKALALNPSDDNVRRVLAGLYQQAGLADKAVEHYQILLSSNPDDVFILTELVKAYMGRRKYNEVIDNCRRIVALEPKNAAAFAHLGYAYGELGDWNRAIESYETSLGIDEGNPPVRLRLREAYEKAKQHGAAKIDQSVLKPRTPDSGGLAGLAGLADLDFKERRYGAAVKKYEQLARSSPPRPSIYANLGYAYTELKNYAESAKNYEKALKAGAKDPQIYYNLGFAYEKLGREKDAIGAYEKYEKDKPSLQVTQTLAELYLSEKRYDQAIQAYRKLIRNNPKKAAWYASLGYVYGRKNDINNEIENYRTALRYDPEDDETCYRLAEAYERKGMYEEAISAYSSAYDLNPDLSQAARKIPRLKIKILEKKHQES
;
A
#
# COMPACT_ATOMS: atom_id res chain seq x y z
N MET A 1 -3.11 -73.76 72.54
CA MET A 1 -3.10 -75.07 71.87
C MET A 1 -1.68 -75.29 71.38
N ASP A 2 -0.96 -76.12 72.12
CA ASP A 2 0.34 -76.65 71.71
C ASP A 2 0.22 -77.37 70.36
N TYR A 3 1.25 -77.24 69.51
CA TYR A 3 1.78 -78.38 68.77
C TYR A 3 3.21 -78.08 68.31
N GLU A 4 4.11 -78.91 68.81
CA GLU A 4 5.52 -79.06 68.45
C GLU A 4 5.64 -79.98 67.20
N PRO A 5 6.85 -80.32 66.69
CA PRO A 5 7.56 -79.71 65.57
C PRO A 5 7.65 -80.63 64.31
N PHE A 6 8.24 -80.16 63.21
CA PHE A 6 8.84 -81.05 62.20
C PHE A 6 10.24 -80.61 61.75
N PRO A 7 11.17 -81.57 61.56
CA PRO A 7 12.58 -81.32 61.29
C PRO A 7 12.89 -81.37 59.78
N GLY A 8 13.88 -80.59 59.34
CA GLY A 8 14.47 -80.80 58.01
C GLY A 8 14.87 -79.52 57.29
N MET A 9 16.03 -78.97 57.63
CA MET A 9 16.84 -78.21 56.66
C MET A 9 18.29 -78.66 56.77
N SER A 10 18.69 -79.43 55.77
CA SER A 10 20.05 -79.89 55.51
C SER A 10 20.98 -78.71 55.20
N LYS A 11 22.24 -78.84 55.64
CA LYS A 11 23.33 -77.90 55.35
C LYS A 11 23.49 -77.69 53.83
N PRO A 12 23.89 -76.49 53.36
CA PRO A 12 24.09 -76.21 51.95
C PRO A 12 25.24 -77.05 51.38
N THR A 13 24.93 -77.87 50.38
CA THR A 13 25.86 -78.65 49.60
C THR A 13 26.83 -77.72 48.87
N SER A 14 28.12 -77.76 49.21
CA SER A 14 29.15 -77.05 48.45
C SER A 14 29.21 -77.63 47.03
N LEU A 15 28.62 -76.95 46.06
CA LEU A 15 28.74 -77.31 44.64
C LEU A 15 30.17 -76.99 44.19
N LYS A 16 31.11 -77.92 44.40
CA LYS A 16 32.44 -77.88 43.80
C LYS A 16 32.29 -78.16 42.31
N LEU A 17 31.88 -77.14 41.54
CA LEU A 17 31.98 -77.17 40.08
C LEU A 17 33.46 -77.36 39.73
N PRO A 18 33.84 -78.40 38.97
CA PRO A 18 35.23 -78.63 38.64
C PRO A 18 35.72 -77.44 37.82
N LEU A 19 36.66 -76.67 38.38
CA LEU A 19 37.19 -75.42 37.80
C LEU A 19 37.57 -75.61 36.33
N LYS A 20 38.10 -76.78 35.97
CA LYS A 20 38.45 -77.17 34.60
C LYS A 20 37.25 -77.24 33.63
N LYS A 21 36.05 -77.62 34.08
CA LYS A 21 34.85 -77.64 33.22
C LYS A 21 34.28 -76.22 33.04
N VAL A 22 34.27 -75.39 34.08
CA VAL A 22 33.86 -73.99 33.97
C VAL A 22 34.84 -73.19 33.11
N LEU A 23 36.15 -73.41 33.26
CA LEU A 23 37.16 -72.82 32.37
C LEU A 23 37.01 -73.30 30.92
N LYS A 24 36.72 -74.59 30.70
CA LYS A 24 36.47 -75.11 29.34
C LYS A 24 35.21 -74.53 28.72
N TRP A 25 34.13 -74.38 29.48
CA TRP A 25 32.89 -73.77 28.98
C TRP A 25 33.06 -72.28 28.70
N THR A 26 33.73 -71.53 29.59
CA THR A 26 34.03 -70.11 29.37
C THR A 26 35.02 -69.89 28.22
N ALA A 27 36.04 -70.75 28.07
CA ALA A 27 36.95 -70.71 26.92
C ALA A 27 36.26 -71.14 25.61
N MET A 28 35.32 -72.09 25.66
CA MET A 28 34.54 -72.50 24.48
C MET A 28 33.56 -71.41 24.06
N VAL A 29 32.88 -70.75 25.01
CA VAL A 29 32.01 -69.59 24.75
C VAL A 29 32.82 -68.39 24.27
N MET A 30 33.97 -68.08 24.87
CA MET A 30 34.85 -67.04 24.35
C MET A 30 35.41 -67.40 22.97
N GLY A 31 35.74 -68.67 22.73
CA GLY A 31 36.24 -69.15 21.45
C GLY A 31 35.19 -69.08 20.35
N THR A 32 33.93 -69.42 20.63
CA THR A 32 32.82 -69.27 19.69
C THR A 32 32.45 -67.82 19.48
N VAL A 33 32.45 -66.97 20.51
CA VAL A 33 32.25 -65.53 20.38
C VAL A 33 33.37 -64.89 19.54
N MET A 34 34.63 -65.28 19.76
CA MET A 34 35.76 -64.81 18.94
C MET A 34 35.70 -65.35 17.51
N ALA A 35 35.27 -66.59 17.30
CA ALA A 35 35.11 -67.16 15.96
C ALA A 35 33.96 -66.49 15.19
N ILE A 36 32.84 -66.19 15.86
CA ILE A 36 31.72 -65.43 15.31
C ILE A 36 32.16 -63.99 15.01
N ALA A 37 32.92 -63.35 15.92
CA ALA A 37 33.48 -62.02 15.70
C ALA A 37 34.50 -62.00 14.56
N ALA A 38 35.33 -63.04 14.40
CA ALA A 38 36.30 -63.17 13.32
C ALA A 38 35.61 -63.47 11.98
N ALA A 39 34.56 -64.29 11.96
CA ALA A 39 33.74 -64.53 10.78
C ALA A 39 32.97 -63.28 10.36
N LEU A 40 32.39 -62.54 11.32
CA LEU A 40 31.81 -61.22 11.08
C LEU A 40 32.86 -60.23 10.58
N ALA A 41 34.05 -60.17 11.19
CA ALA A 41 35.14 -59.31 10.74
C ALA A 41 35.60 -59.66 9.31
N ALA A 42 35.65 -60.95 8.94
CA ALA A 42 35.99 -61.39 7.59
C ALA A 42 34.88 -61.06 6.56
N ILE A 43 33.61 -61.27 6.92
CA ILE A 43 32.46 -60.89 6.10
C ILE A 43 32.38 -59.36 5.94
N LEU A 44 32.73 -58.61 6.98
CA LEU A 44 32.80 -57.16 6.96
C LEU A 44 33.98 -56.66 6.12
N TYR A 45 35.14 -57.31 6.20
CA TYR A 45 36.32 -56.98 5.40
C TYR A 45 36.05 -57.20 3.89
N LEU A 46 35.26 -58.21 3.54
CA LEU A 46 34.82 -58.51 2.17
C LEU A 46 33.73 -57.56 1.65
N SER A 47 33.00 -56.85 2.52
CA SER A 47 31.83 -56.02 2.16
C SER A 47 32.00 -54.51 2.39
N GLY A 48 33.11 -54.07 2.97
CA GLY A 48 33.46 -52.65 3.10
C GLY A 48 34.75 -52.51 3.90
N GLY A 49 35.73 -51.80 3.36
CA GLY A 49 37.14 -51.84 3.78
C GLY A 49 37.44 -51.67 5.27
N ARG A 50 38.70 -51.89 5.64
CA ARG A 50 39.25 -52.01 7.02
C ARG A 50 38.64 -51.03 8.06
N GLN A 51 38.33 -49.79 7.67
CA GLN A 51 37.71 -48.78 8.53
C GLN A 51 36.27 -49.11 8.97
N ARG A 52 35.46 -49.75 8.12
CA ARG A 52 34.08 -50.14 8.44
C ARG A 52 34.03 -51.29 9.43
N VAL A 53 34.96 -52.24 9.32
CA VAL A 53 35.11 -53.36 10.26
C VAL A 53 35.45 -52.82 11.65
N THR A 54 36.43 -51.93 11.73
CA THR A 54 36.84 -51.32 13.00
C THR A 54 35.73 -50.46 13.61
N GLY A 55 34.99 -49.72 12.78
CA GLY A 55 33.87 -48.89 13.22
C GLY A 55 32.67 -49.73 13.70
N ALA A 56 32.31 -50.80 12.99
CA ALA A 56 31.23 -51.70 13.40
C ALA A 56 31.56 -52.41 14.73
N VAL A 57 32.80 -52.88 14.91
CA VAL A 57 33.24 -53.46 16.19
C VAL A 57 33.18 -52.40 17.29
N SER A 58 33.66 -51.18 17.02
CA SER A 58 33.57 -50.05 17.95
C SER A 58 32.13 -49.72 18.36
N PHE A 59 31.18 -49.75 17.43
CA PHE A 59 29.77 -49.50 17.70
C PHE A 59 29.11 -50.64 18.48
N TYR A 60 29.15 -51.88 17.96
CA TYR A 60 28.40 -53.01 18.54
C TYR A 60 29.05 -53.62 19.78
N VAL A 61 30.38 -53.52 19.92
CA VAL A 61 31.13 -54.13 21.04
C VAL A 61 31.52 -53.11 22.09
N LEU A 62 31.94 -51.90 21.69
CA LEU A 62 32.41 -50.87 22.61
C LEU A 62 31.35 -49.79 22.90
N GLY A 63 30.20 -49.80 22.20
CA GLY A 63 29.10 -48.86 22.43
C GLY A 63 29.39 -47.42 22.00
N HIS A 64 30.40 -47.21 21.14
CA HIS A 64 30.71 -45.88 20.60
C HIS A 64 29.63 -45.42 19.62
N LYS A 65 29.56 -44.11 19.34
CA LYS A 65 28.64 -43.57 18.34
C LYS A 65 29.10 -43.97 16.93
N PRO A 66 28.18 -44.38 16.04
CA PRO A 66 28.53 -44.74 14.68
C PRO A 66 28.84 -43.47 13.88
N ALA A 67 29.80 -43.56 12.96
CA ALA A 67 30.21 -42.48 12.06
C ALA A 67 29.70 -42.69 10.63
N LEU A 68 29.50 -41.57 9.92
CA LEU A 68 29.26 -41.55 8.48
C LEU A 68 30.58 -41.72 7.72
N HIS A 69 30.61 -42.67 6.78
CA HIS A 69 31.70 -42.80 5.81
C HIS A 69 31.42 -41.93 4.59
N TYR A 70 30.30 -42.20 3.90
CA TYR A 70 29.91 -41.45 2.72
C TYR A 70 28.41 -41.58 2.38
N LEU A 71 27.95 -40.68 1.51
CA LEU A 71 26.66 -40.69 0.83
C LEU A 71 26.89 -40.90 -0.66
N ASP A 72 26.14 -41.81 -1.28
CA ASP A 72 25.99 -41.82 -2.74
C ASP A 72 24.71 -41.06 -3.08
N ILE A 73 24.86 -40.00 -3.88
CA ILE A 73 23.76 -39.18 -4.36
C ILE A 73 23.69 -39.26 -5.88
N GLU A 74 22.49 -39.20 -6.43
CA GLU A 74 22.28 -38.86 -7.83
C GLU A 74 21.87 -37.40 -7.90
N LYS A 75 22.56 -36.60 -8.70
CA LYS A 75 22.21 -35.20 -8.97
C LYS A 75 22.14 -35.00 -10.49
N ASN A 76 20.99 -34.57 -10.98
CA ASN A 76 20.69 -34.38 -12.41
C ASN A 76 21.08 -35.60 -13.27
N GLY A 77 20.79 -36.82 -12.80
CA GLY A 77 21.11 -38.06 -13.52
C GLY A 77 22.56 -38.53 -13.44
N LYS A 78 23.43 -37.82 -12.69
CA LYS A 78 24.83 -38.22 -12.47
C LYS A 78 25.06 -38.60 -11.02
N ASP A 79 25.76 -39.71 -10.80
CA ASP A 79 26.10 -40.18 -9.45
C ASP A 79 27.34 -39.49 -8.90
N TYR A 80 27.28 -39.13 -7.61
CA TYR A 80 28.36 -38.51 -6.85
C TYR A 80 28.49 -39.21 -5.50
N ARG A 81 29.72 -39.30 -4.98
CA ARG A 81 30.01 -39.76 -3.62
C ARG A 81 30.49 -38.59 -2.78
N LEU A 82 29.85 -38.36 -1.64
CA LEU A 82 30.17 -37.29 -0.69
C LEU A 82 30.58 -37.89 0.66
N ASN A 83 31.80 -37.61 1.08
CA ASN A 83 32.34 -37.99 2.39
C ASN A 83 32.03 -36.91 3.43
N GLN A 84 32.21 -37.24 4.71
CA GLN A 84 32.05 -36.27 5.78
C GLN A 84 32.96 -35.05 5.56
N GLY A 85 32.36 -33.85 5.57
CA GLY A 85 33.06 -32.58 5.32
C GLY A 85 33.03 -32.09 3.88
N ASP A 86 32.61 -32.93 2.92
CA ASP A 86 32.40 -32.50 1.54
C ASP A 86 31.24 -31.50 1.42
N ILE A 87 31.24 -30.72 0.33
CA ILE A 87 30.22 -29.70 0.04
C ILE A 87 29.38 -30.16 -1.14
N LEU A 88 28.07 -30.24 -0.94
CA LEU A 88 27.09 -30.42 -2.00
C LEU A 88 26.71 -29.06 -2.59
N GLU A 89 27.17 -28.77 -3.80
CA GLU A 89 26.76 -27.57 -4.53
C GLU A 89 25.42 -27.77 -5.24
N LEU A 90 24.43 -26.89 -5.03
CA LEU A 90 23.10 -26.96 -5.65
C LEU A 90 22.71 -25.65 -6.34
N ALA A 91 22.25 -25.73 -7.58
CA ALA A 91 21.59 -24.64 -8.30
C ALA A 91 20.05 -24.78 -8.28
N VAL A 92 19.30 -23.74 -8.66
CA VAL A 92 17.82 -23.74 -8.69
C VAL A 92 17.26 -24.94 -9.45
N ARG A 93 17.87 -25.29 -10.59
CA ARG A 93 17.38 -26.35 -11.48
C ARG A 93 17.90 -27.74 -11.11
N ASP A 94 18.72 -27.85 -10.08
CA ASP A 94 19.26 -29.14 -9.68
C ASP A 94 18.18 -29.96 -8.98
N GLU A 95 18.05 -31.22 -9.38
CA GLU A 95 17.28 -32.23 -8.65
C GLU A 95 18.25 -33.32 -8.17
N PHE A 96 18.05 -33.82 -6.95
CA PHE A 96 18.92 -34.85 -6.40
C PHE A 96 18.19 -35.84 -5.50
N VAL A 97 18.77 -37.04 -5.39
CA VAL A 97 18.29 -38.14 -4.55
C VAL A 97 19.47 -38.69 -3.77
N ILE A 98 19.31 -38.87 -2.46
CA ILE A 98 20.28 -39.62 -1.65
C ILE A 98 19.98 -41.11 -1.81
N LYS A 99 20.73 -41.80 -2.65
CA LYS A 99 20.53 -43.21 -2.99
C LYS A 99 20.98 -44.14 -1.88
N GLN A 100 22.13 -43.84 -1.28
CA GLN A 100 22.79 -44.71 -0.33
C GLN A 100 23.48 -43.93 0.77
N VAL A 101 23.39 -44.47 1.99
CA VAL A 101 24.11 -43.97 3.16
C VAL A 101 25.01 -45.10 3.66
N ARG A 102 26.27 -44.79 3.95
CA ARG A 102 27.20 -45.77 4.51
C ARG A 102 27.77 -45.29 5.84
N THR A 103 27.48 -46.06 6.89
CA THR A 103 27.93 -45.82 8.26
C THR A 103 28.58 -47.07 8.84
N ASP A 104 29.03 -46.98 10.09
CA ASP A 104 29.51 -48.12 10.89
C ASP A 104 28.43 -49.17 11.19
N VAL A 105 27.15 -48.84 10.98
CA VAL A 105 26.03 -49.74 11.24
C VAL A 105 25.85 -50.69 10.05
N LEU A 106 25.56 -51.96 10.33
CA LEU A 106 25.44 -52.98 9.28
C LEU A 106 24.07 -53.01 8.60
N SER A 107 23.08 -52.36 9.21
CA SER A 107 21.71 -52.29 8.72
C SER A 107 21.23 -50.85 8.62
N ASP A 108 20.60 -50.53 7.49
CA ASP A 108 20.04 -49.21 7.20
C ASP A 108 18.69 -48.99 7.91
N ARG A 109 18.14 -49.97 8.65
CA ARG A 109 16.77 -49.92 9.21
C ARG A 109 16.50 -48.73 10.15
N ASN A 110 17.52 -48.24 10.83
CA ASN A 110 17.42 -47.11 11.77
C ASN A 110 18.13 -45.86 11.25
N ILE A 111 18.54 -45.86 9.98
CA ILE A 111 19.18 -44.71 9.34
C ILE A 111 18.09 -43.86 8.70
N SER A 112 18.08 -42.57 9.03
CA SER A 112 17.33 -41.56 8.30
C SER A 112 18.26 -40.46 7.82
N VAL A 113 17.83 -39.75 6.79
CA VAL A 113 18.53 -38.58 6.29
C VAL A 113 17.56 -37.43 6.23
N ASP A 114 17.88 -36.30 6.83
CA ASP A 114 17.05 -35.10 6.76
C ASP A 114 17.85 -34.00 6.05
N VAL A 115 17.25 -33.38 5.04
CA VAL A 115 17.85 -32.23 4.38
C VAL A 115 17.20 -30.98 4.95
N GLU A 116 17.99 -30.16 5.64
CA GLU A 116 17.49 -28.93 6.27
C GLU A 116 16.74 -28.07 5.22
N PHE A 117 15.57 -27.54 5.59
CA PHE A 117 14.73 -26.57 4.87
C PHE A 117 13.87 -27.04 3.69
N ILE A 118 14.23 -28.08 2.95
CA ILE A 118 13.47 -28.54 1.75
C ILE A 118 12.89 -29.94 1.88
N GLY A 119 13.28 -30.67 2.91
CA GLY A 119 12.88 -32.05 3.16
C GLY A 119 11.79 -32.20 4.22
N ASN A 120 11.32 -33.43 4.39
CA ASN A 120 10.48 -33.87 5.50
C ASN A 120 11.31 -34.76 6.45
N GLU A 121 10.69 -35.31 7.49
CA GLU A 121 11.36 -36.38 8.25
C GLU A 121 11.70 -37.56 7.32
N ASN A 122 12.98 -37.94 7.33
CA ASN A 122 13.57 -38.99 6.53
C ASN A 122 13.38 -38.83 5.00
N ASP A 123 14.20 -37.98 4.41
CA ASP A 123 14.38 -37.75 2.97
C ASP A 123 15.21 -38.82 2.25
N PHE A 124 15.58 -39.89 2.94
CA PHE A 124 16.38 -40.94 2.33
C PHE A 124 15.64 -41.56 1.13
N ARG A 125 16.30 -41.59 -0.03
CA ARG A 125 15.76 -42.05 -1.33
C ARG A 125 14.58 -41.26 -1.87
N LYS A 126 14.33 -40.04 -1.37
CA LYS A 126 13.35 -39.13 -1.94
C LYS A 126 14.00 -38.19 -2.96
N LEU A 127 13.24 -37.81 -3.98
CA LEU A 127 13.63 -36.77 -4.94
C LEU A 127 13.45 -35.40 -4.29
N LEU A 128 14.52 -34.63 -4.25
CA LEU A 128 14.57 -33.29 -3.69
C LEU A 128 14.95 -32.29 -4.78
N LYS A 129 14.40 -31.07 -4.66
CA LYS A 129 14.61 -30.00 -5.65
C LYS A 129 15.42 -28.86 -5.04
N GLY A 130 16.45 -28.42 -5.75
CA GLY A 130 17.25 -27.25 -5.40
C GLY A 130 16.47 -25.93 -5.46
N THR A 131 15.32 -25.91 -6.15
CA THR A 131 14.45 -24.73 -6.29
C THR A 131 14.08 -24.13 -4.93
N GLU A 132 13.62 -24.96 -4.00
CA GLU A 132 13.13 -24.52 -2.70
C GLU A 132 14.27 -23.97 -1.84
N LEU A 133 15.42 -24.64 -1.86
CA LEU A 133 16.58 -24.24 -1.05
C LEU A 133 17.16 -22.92 -1.54
N VAL A 134 17.29 -22.77 -2.86
CA VAL A 134 17.80 -21.53 -3.45
C VAL A 134 16.80 -20.40 -3.28
N GLN A 135 15.50 -20.63 -3.45
CA GLN A 135 14.46 -19.63 -3.14
C GLN A 135 14.52 -19.17 -1.69
N MET A 136 14.75 -20.09 -0.75
CA MET A 136 14.90 -19.75 0.67
C MET A 136 16.17 -18.95 0.95
N VAL A 137 17.31 -19.31 0.35
CA VAL A 137 18.56 -18.53 0.49
C VAL A 137 18.40 -17.13 -0.12
N VAL A 138 17.72 -17.04 -1.26
CA VAL A 138 17.41 -15.80 -1.96
C VAL A 138 16.42 -14.94 -1.14
N ALA A 139 15.41 -15.55 -0.50
CA ALA A 139 14.48 -14.89 0.43
C ALA A 139 15.17 -14.41 1.72
N ALA A 140 15.99 -15.24 2.35
CA ALA A 140 16.75 -14.90 3.56
C ALA A 140 17.83 -13.84 3.28
N GLY A 141 18.40 -13.83 2.08
CA GLY A 141 19.27 -12.76 1.61
C GLY A 141 18.53 -11.45 1.30
N SER A 142 17.19 -11.48 1.14
CA SER A 142 16.33 -10.30 0.91
C SER A 142 15.83 -9.66 2.21
N SER A 143 15.82 -10.40 3.32
CA SER A 143 15.52 -9.84 4.65
C SER A 143 16.78 -9.20 5.22
N SER A 144 17.07 -7.95 4.83
CA SER A 144 17.96 -7.08 5.59
C SER A 144 17.27 -6.64 6.88
N ASP A 145 16.94 -7.57 7.77
CA ASP A 145 16.68 -7.21 9.15
C ASP A 145 18.02 -7.10 9.86
N ALA A 146 18.18 -5.98 10.58
CA ALA A 146 19.33 -5.54 11.36
C ALA A 146 19.76 -6.49 12.50
N SER A 147 19.71 -7.80 12.29
CA SER A 147 19.93 -8.87 13.26
C SER A 147 21.28 -9.57 13.11
N GLY A 148 22.09 -9.25 12.08
CA GLY A 148 23.44 -9.80 11.91
C GLY A 148 23.49 -11.33 11.80
N ARG A 149 22.37 -11.98 11.45
CA ARG A 149 22.33 -13.45 11.35
C ARG A 149 23.16 -13.90 10.14
N PRO A 150 24.06 -14.89 10.32
CA PRO A 150 24.90 -15.38 9.23
C PRO A 150 24.05 -16.01 8.11
N PRO A 151 24.55 -16.04 6.87
CA PRO A 151 23.85 -16.68 5.75
C PRO A 151 23.46 -18.12 6.11
N LEU A 152 22.24 -18.52 5.73
CA LEU A 152 21.76 -19.89 5.92
C LEU A 152 22.80 -20.87 5.35
N SER A 153 23.28 -21.77 6.20
CA SER A 153 24.26 -22.81 5.87
C SER A 153 23.60 -24.18 5.96
N PRO A 154 22.72 -24.52 5.00
CA PRO A 154 21.95 -25.76 5.03
C PRO A 154 22.85 -27.00 5.00
N ARG A 155 22.41 -28.08 5.64
CA ARG A 155 23.14 -29.36 5.70
C ARG A 155 22.22 -30.53 5.43
N VAL A 156 22.83 -31.60 4.91
CA VAL A 156 22.27 -32.95 4.96
C VAL A 156 22.66 -33.57 6.29
N LEU A 157 21.68 -33.98 7.09
CA LEU A 157 21.86 -34.59 8.40
C LEU A 157 21.61 -36.09 8.28
N VAL A 158 22.63 -36.90 8.53
CA VAL A 158 22.48 -38.36 8.62
C VAL A 158 22.25 -38.73 10.07
N LYS A 159 21.18 -39.46 10.35
CA LYS A 159 20.76 -39.83 11.70
C LYS A 159 20.70 -41.34 11.88
N TYR A 160 21.02 -41.80 13.09
CA TYR A 160 20.75 -43.14 13.58
C TYR A 160 19.82 -43.04 14.79
N GLY A 161 18.55 -43.44 14.62
CA GLY A 161 17.50 -43.11 15.60
C GLY A 161 17.36 -41.58 15.74
N SER A 162 17.51 -41.05 16.96
CA SER A 162 17.46 -39.60 17.21
C SER A 162 18.83 -38.89 17.15
N GLN A 163 19.93 -39.63 16.95
CA GLN A 163 21.28 -39.07 17.01
C GLN A 163 21.83 -38.75 15.62
N ILE A 164 22.45 -37.57 15.46
CA ILE A 164 23.17 -37.20 14.23
C ILE A 164 24.53 -37.90 14.22
N VAL A 165 24.80 -38.63 13.14
CA VAL A 165 26.00 -39.46 12.95
C VAL A 165 26.91 -38.96 11.83
N GLY A 166 26.43 -37.99 11.04
CA GLY A 166 27.22 -37.28 10.05
C GLY A 166 26.47 -36.11 9.42
N THR A 167 27.23 -35.19 8.84
CA THR A 167 26.70 -34.01 8.16
C THR A 167 27.45 -33.71 6.88
N ILE A 168 26.73 -33.30 5.84
CA ILE A 168 27.29 -32.77 4.59
C ILE A 168 26.80 -31.33 4.42
N SER A 169 27.71 -30.40 4.17
CA SER A 169 27.37 -28.99 3.97
C SER A 169 26.78 -28.78 2.58
N ILE A 170 25.78 -27.90 2.46
CA ILE A 170 25.19 -27.54 1.18
C ILE A 170 25.55 -26.09 0.85
N LYS A 171 26.04 -25.86 -0.36
CA LYS A 171 26.33 -24.52 -0.89
C LYS A 171 25.43 -24.24 -2.07
N THR A 172 24.60 -23.21 -1.97
CA THR A 172 23.70 -22.82 -3.05
C THR A 172 24.42 -21.94 -4.07
N LYS A 173 24.18 -22.20 -5.35
CA LYS A 173 24.64 -21.39 -6.47
C LYS A 173 23.48 -20.53 -6.97
N VAL A 174 23.50 -19.26 -6.58
CA VAL A 174 22.50 -18.27 -7.00
C VAL A 174 22.97 -17.57 -8.28
N THR A 175 22.09 -17.41 -9.26
CA THR A 175 22.38 -16.73 -10.53
C THR A 175 21.68 -15.36 -10.62
N PRO A 176 22.13 -14.44 -11.51
CA PRO A 176 21.42 -13.18 -11.76
C PRO A 176 19.95 -13.38 -12.19
N GLN A 177 19.65 -14.46 -12.91
CA GLN A 177 18.28 -14.78 -13.35
C GLN A 177 17.36 -15.13 -12.18
N ASP A 178 17.88 -15.76 -11.13
CA ASP A 178 17.10 -16.15 -9.94
C ASP A 178 16.66 -14.90 -9.16
N TRP A 179 17.55 -13.91 -9.03
CA TRP A 179 17.22 -12.60 -8.46
C TRP A 179 16.25 -11.80 -9.33
N LEU A 180 16.39 -11.87 -10.65
CA LEU A 180 15.47 -11.21 -11.60
C LEU A 180 14.05 -11.79 -11.52
N GLN A 181 13.91 -13.12 -11.42
CA GLN A 181 12.63 -13.79 -11.26
C GLN A 181 11.95 -13.41 -9.93
N GLN A 182 12.71 -13.36 -8.83
CA GLN A 182 12.18 -12.94 -7.53
C GLN A 182 11.76 -11.46 -7.54
N SER A 183 12.53 -10.60 -8.21
CA SER A 183 12.18 -9.19 -8.41
C SER A 183 10.89 -9.02 -9.22
N GLY A 184 10.60 -9.93 -10.16
CA GLY A 184 9.30 -9.95 -10.83
C GLY A 184 8.12 -10.30 -9.91
N ALA A 185 8.36 -11.09 -8.86
CA ALA A 185 7.33 -11.58 -7.94
C ALA A 185 7.09 -10.67 -6.71
N SER A 186 8.00 -9.76 -6.40
CA SER A 186 7.86 -8.81 -5.28
C SER A 186 6.93 -7.65 -5.65
N GLU A 187 5.89 -7.39 -4.85
CA GLU A 187 4.99 -6.24 -5.06
C GLU A 187 5.64 -4.91 -4.65
N ASN A 188 6.69 -4.94 -3.83
CA ASN A 188 7.33 -3.75 -3.28
C ASN A 188 8.52 -3.26 -4.14
N LEU A 189 8.39 -2.07 -4.71
CA LEU A 189 9.38 -1.43 -5.58
C LEU A 189 10.80 -1.38 -4.99
N SER A 190 10.94 -1.11 -3.68
CA SER A 190 12.26 -1.02 -3.02
C SER A 190 12.97 -2.38 -2.96
N SER A 191 12.23 -3.44 -2.66
CA SER A 191 12.74 -4.81 -2.63
C SER A 191 13.17 -5.28 -4.03
N ARG A 192 12.39 -4.91 -5.06
CA ARG A 192 12.73 -5.21 -6.46
C ARG A 192 14.05 -4.57 -6.90
N ILE A 193 14.28 -3.32 -6.51
CA ILE A 193 15.53 -2.59 -6.79
C ILE A 193 16.71 -3.27 -6.11
N GLU A 194 16.59 -3.62 -4.83
CA GLU A 194 17.67 -4.28 -4.07
C GLU A 194 18.07 -5.63 -4.69
N GLN A 195 17.09 -6.44 -5.09
CA GLN A 195 17.33 -7.73 -5.71
C GLN A 195 18.05 -7.58 -7.06
N LEU A 196 17.68 -6.60 -7.88
CA LEU A 196 18.37 -6.31 -9.13
C LEU A 196 19.77 -5.73 -8.93
N GLN A 197 20.01 -4.96 -7.86
CA GLN A 197 21.37 -4.54 -7.50
C GLN A 197 22.25 -5.74 -7.18
N LYS A 198 21.74 -6.72 -6.44
CA LYS A 198 22.44 -7.98 -6.16
C LYS A 198 22.68 -8.79 -7.43
N ALA A 199 21.69 -8.89 -8.31
CA ALA A 199 21.83 -9.54 -9.62
C ALA A 199 22.96 -8.89 -10.46
N LEU A 200 22.98 -7.56 -10.50
CA LEU A 200 23.97 -6.80 -11.25
C LEU A 200 25.37 -6.86 -10.61
N ALA A 201 25.47 -6.98 -9.29
CA ALA A 201 26.75 -7.19 -8.60
C ALA A 201 27.39 -8.54 -8.97
N LEU A 202 26.57 -9.57 -9.23
CA LEU A 202 27.04 -10.90 -9.66
C LEU A 202 27.45 -10.93 -11.14
N ASN A 203 26.81 -10.12 -11.98
CA ASN A 203 27.17 -9.95 -13.39
C ASN A 203 27.09 -8.48 -13.80
N PRO A 204 28.16 -7.69 -13.60
CA PRO A 204 28.15 -6.25 -13.87
C PRO A 204 27.93 -5.87 -15.34
N SER A 205 28.20 -6.80 -16.27
CA SER A 205 27.99 -6.60 -17.71
C SER A 205 26.59 -6.99 -18.20
N ASP A 206 25.65 -7.32 -17.30
CA ASP A 206 24.29 -7.68 -17.70
C ASP A 206 23.45 -6.44 -18.05
N ASP A 207 23.43 -6.10 -19.34
CA ASP A 207 22.69 -4.96 -19.87
C ASP A 207 21.17 -5.09 -19.66
N ASN A 208 20.63 -6.31 -19.63
CA ASN A 208 19.20 -6.52 -19.39
C ASN A 208 18.83 -6.19 -17.95
N VAL A 209 19.59 -6.71 -16.98
CA VAL A 209 19.38 -6.40 -15.55
C VAL A 209 19.56 -4.90 -15.32
N ARG A 210 20.61 -4.31 -15.91
CA ARG A 210 20.90 -2.87 -15.80
C ARG A 210 19.75 -2.02 -16.34
N ARG A 211 19.19 -2.37 -17.48
CA ARG A 211 18.06 -1.67 -18.11
C ARG A 211 16.80 -1.75 -17.24
N VAL A 212 16.46 -2.93 -16.72
CA VAL A 212 15.30 -3.10 -15.82
C VAL A 212 15.50 -2.30 -14.53
N LEU A 213 16.71 -2.33 -13.95
CA LEU A 213 17.05 -1.58 -12.75
C LEU A 213 16.94 -0.07 -12.97
N ALA A 214 17.43 0.45 -14.10
CA ALA A 214 17.31 1.87 -14.45
C ALA A 214 15.84 2.31 -14.56
N GLY A 215 14.98 1.49 -15.19
CA GLY A 215 13.54 1.74 -15.26
C GLY A 215 12.86 1.77 -13.89
N LEU A 216 13.22 0.85 -12.97
CA LEU A 216 12.70 0.86 -11.61
C LEU A 216 13.16 2.09 -10.81
N TYR A 217 14.40 2.54 -10.98
CA TYR A 217 14.84 3.79 -10.36
C TYR A 217 14.03 4.99 -10.84
N GLN A 218 13.73 5.05 -12.14
CA GLN A 218 12.88 6.09 -12.71
C GLN A 218 11.47 6.06 -12.09
N GLN A 219 10.88 4.87 -11.94
CA GLN A 219 9.58 4.70 -11.26
C GLN A 219 9.62 5.11 -9.79
N ALA A 220 10.75 4.87 -9.11
CA ALA A 220 10.97 5.27 -7.72
C ALA A 220 11.29 6.77 -7.54
N GLY A 221 11.34 7.55 -8.62
CA GLY A 221 11.73 8.97 -8.58
C GLY A 221 13.22 9.21 -8.38
N LEU A 222 14.05 8.16 -8.42
CA LEU A 222 15.50 8.21 -8.26
C LEU A 222 16.21 8.44 -9.60
N ALA A 223 15.88 9.56 -10.24
CA ALA A 223 16.33 9.86 -11.61
C ALA A 223 17.86 9.93 -11.77
N ASP A 224 18.62 10.34 -10.74
CA ASP A 224 20.09 10.32 -10.75
C ASP A 224 20.66 8.93 -11.03
N LYS A 225 20.16 7.91 -10.33
CA LYS A 225 20.62 6.52 -10.48
C LYS A 225 20.18 5.92 -11.81
N ALA A 226 19.00 6.30 -12.30
CA ALA A 226 18.52 5.89 -13.61
C ALA A 226 19.43 6.43 -14.73
N VAL A 227 19.79 7.72 -14.67
CA VAL A 227 20.69 8.37 -15.63
C VAL A 227 22.05 7.67 -15.68
N GLU A 228 22.66 7.37 -14.53
CA GLU A 228 23.96 6.68 -14.46
C GLU A 228 23.91 5.33 -15.21
N HIS A 229 22.88 4.53 -14.96
CA HIS A 229 22.74 3.24 -15.62
C HIS A 229 22.43 3.35 -17.11
N TYR A 230 21.60 4.31 -17.54
CA TYR A 230 21.37 4.56 -18.97
C TYR A 230 22.63 5.06 -19.69
N GLN A 231 23.46 5.88 -19.05
CA GLN A 231 24.75 6.32 -19.61
C GLN A 231 25.71 5.15 -19.80
N ILE A 232 25.76 4.21 -18.85
CA ILE A 232 26.56 2.99 -18.99
C ILE A 232 26.06 2.15 -20.17
N LEU A 233 24.75 1.97 -20.32
CA LEU A 233 24.17 1.26 -21.48
C LEU A 233 24.49 1.95 -22.81
N LEU A 234 24.51 3.28 -22.84
CA LEU A 234 24.89 4.05 -24.04
C LEU A 234 26.41 4.03 -24.30
N SER A 235 27.23 3.72 -23.29
CA SER A 235 28.68 3.56 -23.51
C SER A 235 29.00 2.29 -24.29
N SER A 236 28.20 1.23 -24.14
CA SER A 236 28.31 -0.02 -24.91
C SER A 236 27.58 0.08 -26.26
N ASN A 237 26.41 0.72 -26.30
CA ASN A 237 25.65 0.96 -27.53
C ASN A 237 25.19 2.43 -27.64
N PRO A 238 26.01 3.32 -28.24
CA PRO A 238 25.74 4.75 -28.30
C PRO A 238 24.48 5.16 -29.06
N ASP A 239 24.02 4.34 -30.00
CA ASP A 239 22.92 4.67 -30.92
C ASP A 239 21.61 3.96 -30.54
N ASP A 240 21.50 3.42 -29.32
CA ASP A 240 20.28 2.83 -28.82
C ASP A 240 19.19 3.90 -28.57
N VAL A 241 18.32 4.08 -29.56
CA VAL A 241 17.22 5.06 -29.52
C VAL A 241 16.27 4.83 -28.36
N PHE A 242 16.04 3.57 -27.96
CA PHE A 242 15.18 3.26 -26.82
C PHE A 242 15.80 3.79 -25.53
N ILE A 243 17.07 3.50 -25.29
CA ILE A 243 17.78 4.01 -24.10
C ILE A 243 17.92 5.53 -24.14
N LEU A 244 18.20 6.13 -25.30
CA LEU A 244 18.19 7.58 -25.46
C LEU A 244 16.84 8.20 -25.08
N THR A 245 15.73 7.56 -25.46
CA THR A 245 14.38 8.02 -25.13
C THR A 245 14.08 7.91 -23.64
N GLU A 246 14.49 6.82 -22.98
CA GLU A 246 14.35 6.68 -21.53
C GLU A 246 15.23 7.68 -20.76
N LEU A 247 16.44 7.95 -21.26
CA LEU A 247 17.34 8.96 -20.71
C LEU A 247 16.75 10.39 -20.84
N VAL A 248 16.10 10.71 -21.96
CA VAL A 248 15.36 11.98 -22.15
C VAL A 248 14.28 12.13 -21.07
N LYS A 249 13.47 11.09 -20.82
CA LYS A 249 12.44 11.13 -19.77
C LYS A 249 13.05 11.36 -18.38
N ALA A 250 14.20 10.74 -18.09
CA ALA A 250 14.92 10.93 -16.84
C ALA A 250 15.40 12.39 -16.67
N TYR A 251 15.98 12.98 -17.71
CA TYR A 251 16.40 14.38 -17.68
C TYR A 251 15.24 15.37 -17.61
N MET A 252 14.12 15.09 -18.27
CA MET A 252 12.89 15.90 -18.16
C MET A 252 12.38 15.94 -16.71
N GLY A 253 12.34 14.78 -16.02
CA GLY A 253 11.95 14.73 -14.61
C GLY A 253 12.86 15.56 -13.68
N ARG A 254 14.11 15.77 -14.10
CA ARG A 254 15.10 16.59 -13.39
C ARG A 254 15.16 18.04 -13.86
N ARG A 255 14.35 18.44 -14.83
CA ARG A 255 14.38 19.77 -15.46
C ARG A 255 15.75 20.12 -16.08
N LYS A 256 16.49 19.10 -16.52
CA LYS A 256 17.78 19.23 -17.22
C LYS A 256 17.56 19.37 -18.72
N TYR A 257 17.02 20.52 -19.12
CA TYR A 257 16.48 20.71 -20.47
C TYR A 257 17.54 20.78 -21.58
N ASN A 258 18.77 21.20 -21.27
CA ASN A 258 19.86 21.18 -22.26
C ASN A 258 20.23 19.73 -22.61
N GLU A 259 20.36 18.86 -21.61
CA GLU A 259 20.62 17.45 -21.82
C GLU A 259 19.46 16.73 -22.54
N VAL A 260 18.21 17.17 -22.32
CA VAL A 260 17.06 16.72 -23.13
C VAL A 260 17.26 17.10 -24.60
N ILE A 261 17.62 18.35 -24.88
CA ILE A 261 17.82 18.84 -26.25
C ILE A 261 18.91 18.04 -26.96
N ASP A 262 20.05 17.84 -26.32
CA ASP A 262 21.19 17.12 -26.92
C ASP A 262 20.81 15.67 -27.26
N ASN A 263 20.14 14.97 -26.34
CA ASN A 263 19.73 13.59 -26.58
C ASN A 263 18.58 13.49 -27.60
N CYS A 264 17.63 14.41 -27.61
CA CYS A 264 16.59 14.43 -28.64
C CYS A 264 17.17 14.75 -30.03
N ARG A 265 18.18 15.62 -30.15
CA ARG A 265 18.88 15.86 -31.42
C ARG A 265 19.59 14.61 -31.93
N ARG A 266 20.19 13.83 -31.03
CA ARG A 266 20.75 12.50 -31.38
C ARG A 266 19.67 11.56 -31.89
N ILE A 267 18.53 11.48 -31.21
CA ILE A 267 17.39 10.66 -31.65
C ILE A 267 16.90 11.10 -33.04
N VAL A 268 16.72 12.40 -33.28
CA VAL A 268 16.28 12.92 -34.58
C VAL A 268 17.32 12.68 -35.68
N ALA A 269 18.61 12.70 -35.37
CA ALA A 269 19.67 12.37 -36.33
C ALA A 269 19.63 10.88 -36.76
N LEU A 270 19.30 9.98 -35.82
CA LEU A 270 19.14 8.54 -36.07
C LEU A 270 17.79 8.23 -36.73
N GLU A 271 16.72 8.90 -36.31
CA GLU A 271 15.34 8.72 -36.74
C GLU A 271 14.69 10.07 -37.11
N PRO A 272 14.90 10.56 -38.35
CA PRO A 272 14.39 11.88 -38.77
C PRO A 272 12.87 12.03 -38.77
N LYS A 273 12.13 10.92 -38.68
CA LYS A 273 10.65 10.89 -38.60
C LYS A 273 10.15 10.53 -37.20
N ASN A 274 10.93 10.75 -36.15
CA ASN A 274 10.50 10.50 -34.77
C ASN A 274 9.70 11.70 -34.23
N ALA A 275 8.36 11.65 -34.36
CA ALA A 275 7.47 12.72 -33.90
C ALA A 275 7.61 13.01 -32.39
N ALA A 276 7.85 11.99 -31.56
CA ALA A 276 7.99 12.14 -30.12
C ALA A 276 9.25 12.92 -29.74
N ALA A 277 10.38 12.67 -30.41
CA ALA A 277 11.62 13.41 -30.18
C ALA A 277 11.45 14.91 -30.49
N PHE A 278 10.74 15.27 -31.56
CA PHE A 278 10.38 16.65 -31.87
C PHE A 278 9.44 17.27 -30.82
N ALA A 279 8.48 16.51 -30.30
CA ALA A 279 7.62 16.98 -29.20
C ALA A 279 8.42 17.25 -27.92
N HIS A 280 9.38 16.38 -27.58
CA HIS A 280 10.28 16.58 -26.44
C HIS A 280 11.22 17.77 -26.63
N LEU A 281 11.73 18.01 -27.84
CA LEU A 281 12.47 19.23 -28.19
C LEU A 281 11.62 20.48 -27.98
N GLY A 282 10.38 20.47 -28.51
CA GLY A 282 9.46 21.59 -28.34
C GLY A 282 9.21 21.92 -26.87
N TYR A 283 9.03 20.88 -26.05
CA TYR A 283 8.85 21.02 -24.61
C TYR A 283 10.09 21.61 -23.93
N ALA A 284 11.27 21.08 -24.20
CA ALA A 284 12.51 21.57 -23.60
C ALA A 284 12.82 23.03 -23.98
N TYR A 285 12.62 23.41 -25.24
CA TYR A 285 12.78 24.81 -25.66
C TYR A 285 11.77 25.75 -24.99
N GLY A 286 10.51 25.32 -24.84
CA GLY A 286 9.48 26.10 -24.16
C GLY A 286 9.81 26.35 -22.69
N GLU A 287 10.31 25.34 -21.97
CA GLU A 287 10.73 25.49 -20.57
C GLU A 287 11.96 26.41 -20.42
N LEU A 288 12.81 26.51 -21.45
CA LEU A 288 13.92 27.48 -21.52
C LEU A 288 13.49 28.86 -22.02
N GLY A 289 12.22 29.06 -22.37
CA GLY A 289 11.67 30.32 -22.89
C GLY A 289 12.00 30.61 -24.35
N ASP A 290 12.59 29.66 -25.08
CA ASP A 290 12.81 29.79 -26.52
C ASP A 290 11.57 29.36 -27.31
N TRP A 291 10.58 30.25 -27.30
CA TRP A 291 9.27 29.95 -27.87
C TRP A 291 9.31 29.73 -29.39
N ASN A 292 10.26 30.35 -30.11
CA ASN A 292 10.39 30.17 -31.56
C ASN A 292 10.81 28.74 -31.92
N ARG A 293 11.88 28.23 -31.27
CA ARG A 293 12.32 26.85 -31.49
C ARG A 293 11.33 25.84 -30.93
N ALA A 294 10.60 26.19 -29.88
CA ALA A 294 9.51 25.37 -29.35
C ALA A 294 8.40 25.16 -30.39
N ILE A 295 7.93 26.25 -31.00
CA ILE A 295 6.91 26.24 -32.06
C ILE A 295 7.38 25.40 -33.25
N GLU A 296 8.57 25.66 -33.78
CA GLU A 296 9.12 24.93 -34.94
C GLU A 296 9.20 23.41 -34.66
N SER A 297 9.64 23.03 -33.47
CA SER A 297 9.75 21.63 -33.07
C SER A 297 8.37 20.97 -32.96
N TYR A 298 7.39 21.66 -32.37
CA TYR A 298 6.02 21.15 -32.27
C TYR A 298 5.31 21.07 -33.63
N GLU A 299 5.54 22.02 -34.53
CA GLU A 299 5.03 21.97 -35.90
C GLU A 299 5.63 20.81 -36.67
N THR A 300 6.94 20.58 -36.54
CA THR A 300 7.60 19.42 -37.15
C THR A 300 7.05 18.11 -36.61
N SER A 301 6.83 18.02 -35.29
CA SER A 301 6.19 16.86 -34.65
C SER A 301 4.79 16.59 -35.22
N LEU A 302 3.96 17.63 -35.35
CA LEU A 302 2.61 17.52 -35.91
C LEU A 302 2.60 17.32 -37.43
N GLY A 303 3.65 17.71 -38.16
CA GLY A 303 3.81 17.38 -39.56
C GLY A 303 4.09 15.89 -39.81
N ILE A 304 4.59 15.18 -38.79
CA ILE A 304 4.81 13.73 -38.82
C ILE A 304 3.61 12.98 -38.23
N ASP A 305 3.11 13.42 -37.07
CA ASP A 305 1.94 12.87 -36.38
C ASP A 305 0.88 13.96 -36.18
N GLU A 306 0.07 14.16 -37.23
CA GLU A 306 -1.00 15.16 -37.25
C GLU A 306 -2.07 14.90 -36.17
N GLY A 307 -2.12 13.71 -35.61
CA GLY A 307 -3.16 13.25 -34.70
C GLY A 307 -2.90 13.55 -33.24
N ASN A 308 -1.74 14.11 -32.86
CA ASN A 308 -1.27 14.17 -31.47
C ASN A 308 -1.87 15.34 -30.66
N PRO A 309 -2.90 15.14 -29.82
CA PRO A 309 -3.61 16.25 -29.18
C PRO A 309 -2.79 16.96 -28.09
N PRO A 310 -1.99 16.27 -27.25
CA PRO A 310 -1.05 16.91 -26.33
C PRO A 310 -0.09 17.88 -27.03
N VAL A 311 0.49 17.49 -28.16
CA VAL A 311 1.44 18.35 -28.89
C VAL A 311 0.75 19.59 -29.45
N ARG A 312 -0.47 19.44 -29.99
CA ARG A 312 -1.26 20.58 -30.48
C ARG A 312 -1.63 21.57 -29.38
N LEU A 313 -1.91 21.09 -28.16
CA LEU A 313 -2.12 21.96 -27.00
C LEU A 313 -0.85 22.72 -26.64
N ARG A 314 0.28 22.03 -26.55
CA ARG A 314 1.58 22.66 -26.24
C ARG A 314 2.02 23.67 -27.29
N LEU A 315 1.76 23.40 -28.56
CA LEU A 315 1.99 24.34 -29.65
C LEU A 315 1.20 25.64 -29.45
N ARG A 316 -0.07 25.54 -29.05
CA ARG A 316 -0.89 26.72 -28.74
C ARG A 316 -0.35 27.51 -27.55
N GLU A 317 0.01 26.84 -26.46
CA GLU A 317 0.63 27.47 -25.29
C GLU A 317 1.91 28.22 -25.70
N ALA A 318 2.75 27.60 -26.53
CA ALA A 318 3.97 28.21 -27.04
C ALA A 318 3.68 29.46 -27.88
N TYR A 319 2.65 29.42 -28.75
CA TYR A 319 2.22 30.59 -29.52
C TYR A 319 1.72 31.76 -28.66
N GLU A 320 0.96 31.47 -27.60
CA GLU A 320 0.48 32.51 -26.68
C GLU A 320 1.63 33.16 -25.91
N LYS A 321 2.57 32.34 -25.42
CA LYS A 321 3.77 32.83 -24.75
C LYS A 321 4.66 33.63 -25.69
N ALA A 322 4.88 33.14 -26.91
CA ALA A 322 5.62 33.86 -27.95
C ALA A 322 5.02 35.25 -28.22
N LYS A 323 3.68 35.36 -28.28
CA LYS A 323 2.97 36.63 -28.46
C LYS A 323 3.15 37.58 -27.27
N GLN A 324 3.05 37.06 -26.04
CA GLN A 324 3.26 37.86 -24.82
C GLN A 324 4.68 38.44 -24.75
N HIS A 325 5.66 37.74 -25.32
CA HIS A 325 7.07 38.13 -25.30
C HIS A 325 7.57 38.81 -26.59
N GLY A 326 6.66 39.18 -27.52
CA GLY A 326 7.01 39.98 -28.70
C GLY A 326 7.70 39.22 -29.84
N ALA A 327 7.53 37.90 -29.95
CA ALA A 327 8.14 37.10 -31.01
C ALA A 327 7.52 37.40 -32.40
N ALA A 328 8.39 37.52 -33.42
CA ALA A 328 8.09 38.21 -34.68
C ALA A 328 7.47 37.36 -35.81
N LYS A 329 7.20 36.08 -35.62
CA LYS A 329 6.56 35.22 -36.64
C LYS A 329 5.51 34.32 -36.02
N ILE A 330 4.24 34.64 -36.25
CA ILE A 330 3.11 33.81 -35.84
C ILE A 330 2.20 33.65 -37.06
N ASP A 331 2.33 32.54 -37.79
CA ASP A 331 1.32 32.13 -38.76
C ASP A 331 0.19 31.39 -38.02
N GLN A 332 -0.85 32.12 -37.63
CA GLN A 332 -2.00 31.56 -36.92
C GLN A 332 -2.87 30.63 -37.79
N SER A 333 -2.53 30.41 -39.07
CA SER A 333 -3.27 29.47 -39.93
C SER A 333 -3.20 28.03 -39.40
N VAL A 334 -2.16 27.67 -38.66
CA VAL A 334 -1.98 26.35 -37.99
C VAL A 334 -2.91 26.18 -36.77
N LEU A 335 -3.42 27.29 -36.21
CA LEU A 335 -4.41 27.30 -35.12
C LEU A 335 -5.85 27.14 -35.63
N LYS A 336 -6.10 27.29 -36.95
CA LYS A 336 -7.42 26.99 -37.49
C LYS A 336 -7.71 25.51 -37.26
N PRO A 337 -8.84 25.15 -36.62
CA PRO A 337 -9.23 23.76 -36.53
C PRO A 337 -9.41 23.23 -37.96
N ARG A 338 -8.41 22.53 -38.48
CA ARG A 338 -8.68 21.50 -39.48
C ARG A 338 -9.66 20.54 -38.82
N THR A 339 -10.65 20.14 -39.60
CA THR A 339 -11.89 19.45 -39.20
C THR A 339 -11.72 18.48 -38.01
N PRO A 340 -12.78 18.25 -37.21
CA PRO A 340 -12.77 17.36 -36.03
C PRO A 340 -12.21 15.94 -36.25
N ASP A 341 -11.96 15.55 -37.50
CA ASP A 341 -11.65 14.18 -37.90
C ASP A 341 -10.18 13.77 -37.77
N SER A 342 -9.23 14.68 -37.48
CA SER A 342 -7.82 14.26 -37.28
C SER A 342 -7.33 14.29 -35.82
N GLY A 343 -8.01 14.98 -34.89
CA GLY A 343 -7.61 15.09 -33.47
C GLY A 343 -8.57 14.49 -32.43
N GLY A 344 -9.72 13.97 -32.87
CA GLY A 344 -10.70 13.24 -32.07
C GLY A 344 -11.23 13.94 -30.80
N LEU A 345 -11.98 13.18 -29.99
CA LEU A 345 -12.54 13.61 -28.70
C LEU A 345 -11.46 14.07 -27.70
N ALA A 346 -10.21 13.62 -27.87
CA ALA A 346 -9.10 13.96 -26.99
C ALA A 346 -8.63 15.42 -27.13
N GLY A 347 -8.56 15.94 -28.37
CA GLY A 347 -8.25 17.36 -28.59
C GLY A 347 -9.33 18.28 -28.03
N LEU A 348 -10.60 17.91 -28.23
CA LEU A 348 -11.73 18.65 -27.68
C LEU A 348 -11.73 18.67 -26.13
N ALA A 349 -11.34 17.56 -25.49
CA ALA A 349 -11.17 17.48 -24.04
C ALA A 349 -10.09 18.42 -23.52
N GLY A 350 -8.89 18.43 -24.13
CA GLY A 350 -7.82 19.34 -23.72
C GLY A 350 -8.22 20.83 -23.83
N LEU A 351 -9.02 21.19 -24.85
CA LEU A 351 -9.54 22.55 -24.99
C LEU A 351 -10.63 22.89 -23.97
N ALA A 352 -11.50 21.94 -23.65
CA ALA A 352 -12.51 22.12 -22.62
C ALA A 352 -11.87 22.32 -21.24
N ASP A 353 -10.83 21.53 -20.92
CA ASP A 353 -10.08 21.64 -19.68
C ASP A 353 -9.31 22.97 -19.60
N LEU A 354 -8.75 23.46 -20.72
CA LEU A 354 -8.08 24.75 -20.79
C LEU A 354 -9.06 25.91 -20.54
N ASP A 355 -10.17 25.95 -21.27
CA ASP A 355 -11.21 26.98 -21.06
C ASP A 355 -11.73 26.95 -19.63
N PHE A 356 -11.85 25.76 -19.04
CA PHE A 356 -12.27 25.58 -17.65
C PHE A 356 -11.24 26.17 -16.67
N LYS A 357 -9.94 25.89 -16.87
CA LYS A 357 -8.85 26.45 -16.06
C LYS A 357 -8.77 27.98 -16.18
N GLU A 358 -9.03 28.53 -17.36
CA GLU A 358 -9.10 29.97 -17.62
C GLU A 358 -10.40 30.62 -17.10
N ARG A 359 -11.28 29.87 -16.43
CA ARG A 359 -12.60 30.31 -15.94
C ARG A 359 -13.53 30.81 -17.04
N ARG A 360 -13.29 30.40 -18.29
CA ARG A 360 -14.16 30.66 -19.45
C ARG A 360 -15.30 29.65 -19.48
N TYR A 361 -16.08 29.58 -18.41
CA TYR A 361 -17.05 28.50 -18.17
C TYR A 361 -18.09 28.35 -19.29
N GLY A 362 -18.55 29.45 -19.91
CA GLY A 362 -19.48 29.36 -21.04
C GLY A 362 -18.88 28.69 -22.28
N ALA A 363 -17.59 28.89 -22.55
CA ALA A 363 -16.89 28.22 -23.65
C ALA A 363 -16.58 26.75 -23.32
N ALA A 364 -16.19 26.49 -22.06
CA ALA A 364 -15.95 25.15 -21.54
C ALA A 364 -17.22 24.29 -21.61
N VAL A 365 -18.37 24.82 -21.17
CA VAL A 365 -19.67 24.13 -21.22
C VAL A 365 -19.98 23.62 -22.63
N LYS A 366 -19.90 24.47 -23.66
CA LYS A 366 -20.19 24.07 -25.05
C LYS A 366 -19.34 22.87 -25.49
N LYS A 367 -18.06 22.85 -25.11
CA LYS A 367 -17.13 21.77 -25.47
C LYS A 367 -17.40 20.52 -24.64
N TYR A 368 -17.60 20.64 -23.33
CA TYR A 368 -17.94 19.51 -22.48
C TYR A 368 -19.29 18.89 -22.84
N GLU A 369 -20.28 19.67 -23.26
CA GLU A 369 -21.56 19.14 -23.75
C GLU A 369 -21.39 18.31 -25.02
N GLN A 370 -20.50 18.74 -25.92
CA GLN A 370 -20.15 17.96 -27.09
C GLN A 370 -19.42 16.67 -26.69
N LEU A 371 -18.51 16.73 -25.71
CA LEU A 371 -17.84 15.54 -25.17
C LEU A 371 -18.82 14.60 -24.43
N ALA A 372 -19.84 15.13 -23.76
CA ALA A 372 -20.83 14.35 -23.02
C ALA A 372 -21.74 13.53 -23.93
N ARG A 373 -21.82 13.89 -25.23
CA ARG A 373 -22.51 13.09 -26.26
C ARG A 373 -21.70 11.88 -26.72
N SER A 374 -20.43 11.77 -26.33
CA SER A 374 -19.60 10.61 -26.67
C SER A 374 -19.88 9.41 -25.75
N SER A 375 -19.82 8.21 -26.32
CA SER A 375 -19.96 6.94 -25.60
C SER A 375 -18.59 6.26 -25.48
N PRO A 376 -18.19 5.75 -24.29
CA PRO A 376 -18.97 5.65 -23.05
C PRO A 376 -19.01 6.97 -22.24
N PRO A 377 -20.06 7.18 -21.42
CA PRO A 377 -20.18 8.35 -20.55
C PRO A 377 -19.02 8.41 -19.54
N ARG A 378 -18.29 9.52 -19.50
CA ARG A 378 -17.19 9.72 -18.54
C ARG A 378 -17.67 10.56 -17.36
N PRO A 379 -17.53 10.08 -16.11
CA PRO A 379 -18.01 10.80 -14.93
C PRO A 379 -17.38 12.18 -14.76
N SER A 380 -16.09 12.32 -15.11
CA SER A 380 -15.34 13.58 -14.99
C SER A 380 -15.91 14.71 -15.86
N ILE A 381 -16.39 14.39 -17.06
CA ILE A 381 -17.01 15.40 -17.96
C ILE A 381 -18.27 15.97 -17.31
N TYR A 382 -19.13 15.10 -16.76
CA TYR A 382 -20.35 15.52 -16.08
C TYR A 382 -20.06 16.30 -14.80
N ALA A 383 -19.03 15.92 -14.03
CA ALA A 383 -18.62 16.68 -12.86
C ALA A 383 -18.12 18.09 -13.23
N ASN A 384 -17.30 18.21 -14.29
CA ASN A 384 -16.82 19.50 -14.79
C ASN A 384 -17.95 20.36 -15.37
N LEU A 385 -18.93 19.75 -16.06
CA LEU A 385 -20.16 20.43 -16.49
C LEU A 385 -20.95 20.96 -15.28
N GLY A 386 -21.15 20.13 -14.25
CA GLY A 386 -21.84 20.52 -13.02
C GLY A 386 -21.17 21.74 -12.37
N TYR A 387 -19.85 21.73 -12.29
CA TYR A 387 -19.08 22.85 -11.76
C TYR A 387 -19.20 24.10 -12.62
N ALA A 388 -18.96 23.99 -13.92
CA ALA A 388 -19.05 25.13 -14.82
C ALA A 388 -20.46 25.75 -14.82
N TYR A 389 -21.51 24.93 -14.75
CA TYR A 389 -22.87 25.42 -14.60
C TYR A 389 -23.15 26.09 -13.26
N THR A 390 -22.52 25.63 -12.17
CA THR A 390 -22.59 26.28 -10.85
C THR A 390 -22.01 27.69 -10.91
N GLU A 391 -20.84 27.85 -11.52
CA GLU A 391 -20.17 29.15 -11.69
C GLU A 391 -20.97 30.10 -12.59
N LEU A 392 -21.68 29.56 -13.58
CA LEU A 392 -22.62 30.31 -14.42
C LEU A 392 -23.97 30.57 -13.73
N LYS A 393 -24.12 30.19 -12.45
CA LYS A 393 -25.36 30.31 -11.65
C LYS A 393 -26.56 29.57 -12.24
N ASN A 394 -26.33 28.64 -13.17
CA ASN A 394 -27.37 27.75 -13.68
C ASN A 394 -27.44 26.49 -12.80
N TYR A 395 -28.04 26.65 -11.63
CA TYR A 395 -28.05 25.59 -10.60
C TYR A 395 -28.86 24.35 -11.02
N ALA A 396 -29.86 24.51 -11.90
CA ALA A 396 -30.66 23.40 -12.40
C ALA A 396 -29.83 22.43 -13.27
N GLU A 397 -29.10 22.96 -14.26
CA GLU A 397 -28.20 22.14 -15.08
C GLU A 397 -26.97 21.68 -14.28
N SER A 398 -26.52 22.45 -13.28
CA SER A 398 -25.48 22.01 -12.33
C SER A 398 -25.88 20.71 -11.62
N ALA A 399 -27.02 20.71 -10.92
CA ALA A 399 -27.50 19.55 -10.17
C ALA A 399 -27.67 18.31 -11.06
N LYS A 400 -28.32 18.48 -12.22
CA LYS A 400 -28.52 17.42 -13.20
C LYS A 400 -27.22 16.80 -13.72
N ASN A 401 -26.18 17.61 -13.93
CA ASN A 401 -24.89 17.09 -14.40
C ASN A 401 -24.12 16.39 -13.26
N TYR A 402 -24.19 16.88 -12.03
CA TYR A 402 -23.63 16.14 -10.89
C TYR A 402 -24.34 14.80 -10.64
N GLU A 403 -25.67 14.75 -10.75
CA GLU A 403 -26.45 13.49 -10.70
C GLU A 403 -25.99 12.50 -11.78
N LYS A 404 -25.78 12.98 -13.02
CA LYS A 404 -25.22 12.15 -14.11
C LYS A 404 -23.80 11.66 -13.81
N ALA A 405 -22.95 12.51 -13.22
CA ALA A 405 -21.60 12.12 -12.83
C ALA A 405 -21.63 10.96 -11.82
N LEU A 406 -22.47 11.07 -10.80
CA LEU A 406 -22.68 10.02 -9.79
C LEU A 406 -23.24 8.75 -10.41
N LYS A 407 -24.24 8.85 -11.29
CA LYS A 407 -24.82 7.70 -12.02
C LYS A 407 -23.79 7.01 -12.93
N ALA A 408 -22.85 7.76 -13.49
CA ALA A 408 -21.75 7.22 -14.29
C ALA A 408 -20.62 6.59 -13.43
N GLY A 409 -20.71 6.65 -12.10
CA GLY A 409 -19.76 6.03 -11.18
C GLY A 409 -18.65 6.96 -10.67
N ALA A 410 -18.86 8.28 -10.65
CA ALA A 410 -17.94 9.19 -9.99
C ALA A 410 -17.78 8.82 -8.51
N LYS A 411 -16.53 8.80 -8.03
CA LYS A 411 -16.17 8.43 -6.65
C LYS A 411 -15.72 9.59 -5.78
N ASP A 412 -15.67 10.82 -6.33
CA ASP A 412 -15.23 11.99 -5.58
C ASP A 412 -16.34 12.48 -4.65
N PRO A 413 -16.15 12.44 -3.31
CA PRO A 413 -17.15 12.92 -2.37
C PRO A 413 -17.50 14.40 -2.59
N GLN A 414 -16.58 15.21 -3.11
CA GLN A 414 -16.81 16.64 -3.35
C GLN A 414 -18.02 16.91 -4.26
N ILE A 415 -18.36 15.97 -5.13
CA ILE A 415 -19.55 16.05 -5.98
C ILE A 415 -20.83 16.15 -5.15
N TYR A 416 -20.92 15.45 -4.01
CA TYR A 416 -22.07 15.54 -3.11
C TYR A 416 -22.18 16.91 -2.44
N TYR A 417 -21.08 17.53 -2.05
CA TYR A 417 -21.10 18.90 -1.53
C TYR A 417 -21.60 19.90 -2.59
N ASN A 418 -21.03 19.83 -3.79
CA ASN A 418 -21.41 20.74 -4.87
C ASN A 418 -22.86 20.52 -5.33
N LEU A 419 -23.33 19.27 -5.33
CA LEU A 419 -24.73 18.94 -5.59
C LEU A 419 -25.65 19.47 -4.49
N GLY A 420 -25.28 19.33 -3.22
CA GLY A 420 -26.01 19.89 -2.09
C GLY A 420 -26.13 21.41 -2.19
N PHE A 421 -25.05 22.09 -2.54
CA PHE A 421 -25.04 23.53 -2.79
C PHE A 421 -25.96 23.93 -3.95
N ALA A 422 -25.93 23.18 -5.06
CA ALA A 422 -26.82 23.43 -6.18
C ALA A 422 -28.30 23.27 -5.80
N TYR A 423 -28.65 22.24 -5.02
CA TYR A 423 -30.03 22.06 -4.51
C TYR A 423 -30.45 23.14 -3.53
N GLU A 424 -29.56 23.58 -2.64
CA GLU A 424 -29.81 24.68 -1.72
C GLU A 424 -30.17 25.96 -2.48
N LYS A 425 -29.40 26.31 -3.53
CA LYS A 425 -29.70 27.47 -4.39
C LYS A 425 -30.99 27.32 -5.21
N LEU A 426 -31.50 26.11 -5.38
CA LEU A 426 -32.80 25.82 -5.99
C LEU A 426 -33.95 25.78 -4.98
N GLY A 427 -33.68 25.94 -3.67
CA GLY A 427 -34.68 25.78 -2.61
C GLY A 427 -35.14 24.34 -2.41
N ARG A 428 -34.40 23.35 -2.94
CA ARG A 428 -34.69 21.91 -2.79
C ARG A 428 -34.06 21.38 -1.51
N GLU A 429 -34.54 21.85 -0.36
CA GLU A 429 -33.90 21.62 0.96
C GLU A 429 -33.73 20.13 1.29
N LYS A 430 -34.74 19.30 1.05
CA LYS A 430 -34.66 17.84 1.30
C LYS A 430 -33.56 17.16 0.50
N ASP A 431 -33.42 17.54 -0.78
CA ASP A 431 -32.40 16.98 -1.65
C ASP A 431 -31.00 17.49 -1.26
N ALA A 432 -30.91 18.77 -0.87
CA ALA A 432 -29.67 19.36 -0.34
C ALA A 432 -29.21 18.62 0.92
N ILE A 433 -30.11 18.35 1.86
CA ILE A 433 -29.81 17.56 3.07
C ILE A 433 -29.27 16.18 2.68
N GLY A 434 -29.95 15.45 1.79
CA GLY A 434 -29.51 14.11 1.39
C GLY A 434 -28.14 14.11 0.70
N ALA A 435 -27.80 15.15 -0.05
CA ALA A 435 -26.48 15.31 -0.67
C ALA A 435 -25.41 15.66 0.38
N TYR A 436 -25.67 16.62 1.27
CA TYR A 436 -24.73 16.99 2.33
C TYR A 436 -24.51 15.86 3.36
N GLU A 437 -25.53 15.08 3.72
CA GLU A 437 -25.40 13.89 4.58
C GLU A 437 -24.43 12.86 3.96
N LYS A 438 -24.50 12.64 2.64
CA LYS A 438 -23.57 11.76 1.92
C LYS A 438 -22.15 12.32 1.91
N TYR A 439 -21.98 13.62 1.69
CA TYR A 439 -20.67 14.27 1.79
C TYR A 439 -20.08 14.13 3.20
N GLU A 440 -20.86 14.41 4.24
CA GLU A 440 -20.39 14.40 5.63
C GLU A 440 -20.00 13.00 6.11
N LYS A 441 -20.63 11.95 5.57
CA LYS A 441 -20.27 10.56 5.85
C LYS A 441 -18.83 10.23 5.44
N ASP A 442 -18.39 10.75 4.31
CA ASP A 442 -17.04 10.48 3.76
C ASP A 442 -16.01 11.53 4.20
N LYS A 443 -16.42 12.81 4.28
CA LYS A 443 -15.57 13.94 4.68
C LYS A 443 -16.29 14.82 5.71
N PRO A 444 -16.16 14.50 7.02
CA PRO A 444 -16.70 15.35 8.07
C PRO A 444 -16.14 16.78 7.97
N SER A 445 -17.03 17.77 7.91
CA SER A 445 -16.66 19.20 7.82
C SER A 445 -17.55 20.02 8.74
N LEU A 446 -16.94 20.88 9.56
CA LEU A 446 -17.67 21.77 10.47
C LEU A 446 -18.65 22.69 9.71
N GLN A 447 -18.24 23.16 8.53
CA GLN A 447 -19.08 24.02 7.68
C GLN A 447 -20.34 23.27 7.22
N VAL A 448 -20.19 22.03 6.76
CA VAL A 448 -21.32 21.21 6.29
C VAL A 448 -22.21 20.79 7.47
N THR A 449 -21.63 20.46 8.62
CA THR A 449 -22.41 20.20 9.84
C THR A 449 -23.27 21.41 10.21
N GLN A 450 -22.75 22.63 10.06
CA GLN A 450 -23.52 23.86 10.31
C GLN A 450 -24.66 24.02 9.30
N THR A 451 -24.37 23.90 8.00
CA THR A 451 -25.41 23.98 6.95
C THR A 451 -26.49 22.92 7.16
N LEU A 452 -26.13 21.69 7.51
CA LEU A 452 -27.09 20.64 7.85
C LEU A 452 -27.93 20.98 9.09
N ALA A 453 -27.33 21.56 10.14
CA ALA A 453 -28.08 21.97 11.33
C ALA A 453 -29.16 23.01 11.00
N GLU A 454 -28.84 23.98 10.15
CA GLU A 454 -29.76 25.02 9.66
C GLU A 454 -30.86 24.42 8.77
N LEU A 455 -30.51 23.55 7.82
CA LEU A 455 -31.48 22.86 6.95
C LEU A 455 -32.38 21.87 7.71
N TYR A 456 -31.87 21.17 8.73
CA TYR A 456 -32.71 20.35 9.59
C TYR A 456 -33.72 21.20 10.36
N LEU A 457 -33.33 22.40 10.78
CA LEU A 457 -34.20 23.32 11.49
C LEU A 457 -35.31 23.88 10.57
N SER A 458 -35.00 24.24 9.32
CA SER A 458 -36.01 24.70 8.34
C SER A 458 -37.04 23.61 8.04
N GLU A 459 -36.59 22.37 7.87
CA GLU A 459 -37.42 21.17 7.67
C GLU A 459 -38.07 20.64 8.98
N LYS A 460 -37.93 21.35 10.10
CA LYS A 460 -38.47 20.98 11.43
C LYS A 460 -38.00 19.62 11.95
N ARG A 461 -36.86 19.11 11.47
CA ARG A 461 -36.16 17.90 11.92
C ARG A 461 -35.34 18.19 13.18
N TYR A 462 -36.02 18.59 14.25
CA TYR A 462 -35.39 19.17 15.45
C TYR A 462 -34.36 18.26 16.13
N ASP A 463 -34.60 16.94 16.20
CA ASP A 463 -33.64 16.01 16.82
C ASP A 463 -32.30 15.95 16.09
N GLN A 464 -32.33 16.02 14.75
CA GLN A 464 -31.12 16.02 13.94
C GLN A 464 -30.39 17.36 14.02
N ALA A 465 -31.13 18.47 14.02
CA ALA A 465 -30.58 19.79 14.28
C ALA A 465 -29.87 19.85 15.65
N ILE A 466 -30.48 19.31 16.71
CA ILE A 466 -29.87 19.21 18.06
C ILE A 466 -28.55 18.43 18.01
N GLN A 467 -28.54 17.26 17.35
CA GLN A 467 -27.31 16.46 17.22
C GLN A 467 -26.21 17.20 16.46
N ALA A 468 -26.57 17.88 15.38
CA ALA A 468 -25.63 18.67 14.57
C ALA A 468 -25.05 19.85 15.38
N TYR A 469 -25.87 20.65 16.06
CA TYR A 469 -25.39 21.74 16.93
C TYR A 469 -24.53 21.23 18.09
N ARG A 470 -24.88 20.10 18.72
CA ARG A 470 -24.02 19.46 19.74
C ARG A 470 -22.67 19.03 19.17
N LYS A 471 -22.61 18.57 17.91
CA LYS A 471 -21.35 18.27 17.21
C LYS A 471 -20.53 19.53 16.95
N LEU A 472 -21.16 20.64 16.55
CA LEU A 472 -20.48 21.94 16.40
C LEU A 472 -19.88 22.39 17.73
N ILE A 473 -20.68 22.41 18.80
CA ILE A 473 -20.27 22.81 20.16
C ILE A 473 -19.09 21.96 20.67
N ARG A 474 -19.09 20.64 20.44
CA ARG A 474 -17.94 19.80 20.82
C ARG A 474 -16.63 20.23 20.16
N ASN A 475 -16.68 20.76 18.93
CA ASN A 475 -15.48 21.21 18.21
C ASN A 475 -15.01 22.62 18.65
N ASN A 476 -15.92 23.53 18.98
CA ASN A 476 -15.57 24.81 19.59
C ASN A 476 -16.55 25.18 20.72
N PRO A 477 -16.24 24.76 21.97
CA PRO A 477 -17.14 24.88 23.11
C PRO A 477 -17.39 26.30 23.60
N LYS A 478 -16.72 27.32 23.06
CA LYS A 478 -16.85 28.72 23.51
C LYS A 478 -17.65 29.59 22.54
N LYS A 479 -18.13 29.04 21.43
CA LYS A 479 -18.87 29.80 20.43
C LYS A 479 -20.34 29.99 20.86
N ALA A 480 -20.64 31.16 21.42
CA ALA A 480 -21.97 31.53 21.95
C ALA A 480 -23.12 31.28 20.96
N ALA A 481 -22.93 31.69 19.69
CA ALA A 481 -23.95 31.55 18.64
C ALA A 481 -24.51 30.12 18.50
N TRP A 482 -23.69 29.08 18.68
CA TRP A 482 -24.18 27.70 18.56
C TRP A 482 -25.03 27.25 19.75
N TYR A 483 -24.77 27.78 20.94
CA TYR A 483 -25.66 27.58 22.09
C TYR A 483 -26.97 28.33 21.91
N ALA A 484 -26.93 29.57 21.37
CA ALA A 484 -28.14 30.31 21.05
C ALA A 484 -29.00 29.56 20.01
N SER A 485 -28.39 29.07 18.92
CA SER A 485 -29.10 28.24 17.93
C SER A 485 -29.62 26.93 18.51
N LEU A 486 -28.86 26.26 19.38
CA LEU A 486 -29.32 25.04 20.06
C LEU A 486 -30.51 25.31 20.99
N GLY A 487 -30.47 26.42 21.74
CA GLY A 487 -31.58 26.89 22.57
C GLY A 487 -32.83 27.14 21.73
N TYR A 488 -32.68 27.83 20.59
CA TYR A 488 -33.76 28.04 19.64
C TYR A 488 -34.38 26.73 19.15
N VAL A 489 -33.56 25.73 18.78
CA VAL A 489 -34.06 24.42 18.33
C VAL A 489 -34.84 23.71 19.45
N TYR A 490 -34.36 23.75 20.70
CA TYR A 490 -35.08 23.19 21.84
C TYR A 490 -36.43 23.88 22.08
N GLY A 491 -36.48 25.21 21.99
CA GLY A 491 -37.72 25.98 22.08
C GLY A 491 -38.72 25.59 21.00
N ARG A 492 -38.25 25.38 19.75
CA ARG A 492 -39.08 24.91 18.63
C ARG A 492 -39.57 23.46 18.81
N LYS A 493 -38.84 22.65 19.58
CA LYS A 493 -39.24 21.30 20.03
C LYS A 493 -40.14 21.33 21.29
N ASN A 494 -40.42 22.52 21.84
CA ASN A 494 -41.18 22.71 23.08
C ASN A 494 -40.49 22.16 24.35
N ASP A 495 -39.15 22.06 24.34
CA ASP A 495 -38.34 21.72 25.50
C ASP A 495 -37.78 22.99 26.14
N ILE A 496 -38.64 23.66 26.90
CA ILE A 496 -38.36 24.98 27.48
C ILE A 496 -37.19 24.94 28.47
N ASN A 497 -36.97 23.80 29.16
CA ASN A 497 -35.88 23.68 30.12
C ASN A 497 -34.51 23.71 29.44
N ASN A 498 -34.33 22.90 28.39
CA ASN A 498 -33.08 22.89 27.63
C ASN A 498 -32.91 24.19 26.83
N GLU A 499 -33.99 24.82 26.36
CA GLU A 499 -33.94 26.13 25.73
C GLU A 499 -33.31 27.19 26.67
N ILE A 500 -33.85 27.32 27.89
CA ILE A 500 -33.35 28.28 28.89
C ILE A 500 -31.89 28.00 29.24
N GLU A 501 -31.51 26.74 29.47
CA GLU A 501 -30.13 26.38 29.81
C GLU A 501 -29.13 26.76 28.70
N ASN A 502 -29.50 26.53 27.45
CA ASN A 502 -28.65 26.84 26.31
C ASN A 502 -28.54 28.35 26.07
N TYR A 503 -29.63 29.11 26.18
CA TYR A 503 -29.54 30.58 26.10
C TYR A 503 -28.72 31.18 27.24
N ARG A 504 -28.87 30.70 28.49
CA ARG A 504 -28.00 31.12 29.60
C ARG A 504 -26.53 30.81 29.32
N THR A 505 -26.25 29.66 28.72
CA THR A 505 -24.87 29.28 28.36
C THR A 505 -24.34 30.15 27.23
N ALA A 506 -25.17 30.51 26.24
CA ALA A 506 -24.81 31.45 25.19
C ALA A 506 -24.43 32.82 25.78
N LEU A 507 -25.28 33.38 26.65
CA LEU A 507 -25.04 34.67 27.31
C LEU A 507 -23.87 34.66 28.30
N ARG A 508 -23.45 33.49 28.79
CA ARG A 508 -22.20 33.37 29.55
C ARG A 508 -20.97 33.60 28.68
N TYR A 509 -21.04 33.24 27.39
CA TYR A 509 -19.94 33.41 26.44
C TYR A 509 -20.03 34.70 25.63
N ASP A 510 -21.24 35.25 25.47
CA ASP A 510 -21.51 36.53 24.82
C ASP A 510 -22.61 37.30 25.57
N PRO A 511 -22.26 38.06 26.62
CA PRO A 511 -23.23 38.77 27.45
C PRO A 511 -23.93 39.94 26.77
N GLU A 512 -23.44 40.41 25.61
CA GLU A 512 -23.95 41.59 24.91
C GLU A 512 -24.97 41.24 23.80
N ASP A 513 -25.30 39.95 23.63
CA ASP A 513 -26.30 39.49 22.66
C ASP A 513 -27.73 39.81 23.15
N ASP A 514 -28.24 40.98 22.72
CA ASP A 514 -29.57 41.49 23.07
C ASP A 514 -30.70 40.59 22.55
N GLU A 515 -30.53 39.99 21.38
CA GLU A 515 -31.50 39.08 20.77
C GLU A 515 -31.60 37.77 21.58
N THR A 516 -30.48 37.20 22.01
CA THR A 516 -30.49 36.02 22.90
C THR A 516 -31.06 36.36 24.29
N CYS A 517 -30.78 37.55 24.83
CA CYS A 517 -31.41 38.03 26.07
C CYS A 517 -32.94 38.10 25.93
N TYR A 518 -33.43 38.66 24.83
CA TYR A 518 -34.85 38.74 24.54
C TYR A 518 -35.50 37.34 24.42
N ARG A 519 -34.85 36.41 23.69
CA ARG A 519 -35.33 35.03 23.53
C ARG A 519 -35.33 34.24 24.85
N LEU A 520 -34.35 34.48 25.72
CA LEU A 520 -34.32 33.91 27.06
C LEU A 520 -35.50 34.43 27.91
N ALA A 521 -35.81 35.72 27.81
CA ALA A 521 -36.96 36.31 28.50
C ALA A 521 -38.30 35.71 28.04
N GLU A 522 -38.47 35.48 26.73
CA GLU A 522 -39.63 34.77 26.18
C GLU A 522 -39.73 33.33 26.70
N ALA A 523 -38.59 32.63 26.81
CA ALA A 523 -38.56 31.28 27.35
C ALA A 523 -38.95 31.24 28.84
N TYR A 524 -38.46 32.19 29.66
CA TYR A 524 -38.88 32.35 31.06
C TYR A 524 -40.37 32.69 31.20
N GLU A 525 -40.89 33.60 30.35
CA GLU A 525 -42.31 33.95 30.34
C GLU A 525 -43.18 32.72 30.06
N ARG A 526 -42.84 31.90 29.05
CA ARG A 526 -43.57 30.66 28.74
C ARG A 526 -43.51 29.63 29.87
N LYS A 527 -42.42 29.60 30.64
CA LYS A 527 -42.27 28.71 31.80
C LYS A 527 -43.01 29.22 33.05
N GLY A 528 -43.49 30.46 33.05
CA GLY A 528 -44.12 31.10 34.21
C GLY A 528 -43.14 31.67 35.23
N MET A 529 -41.87 31.82 34.85
CA MET A 529 -40.80 32.43 35.66
C MET A 529 -40.78 33.93 35.40
N TYR A 530 -41.77 34.64 35.93
CA TYR A 530 -42.05 36.02 35.53
C TYR A 530 -41.01 37.02 36.04
N GLU A 531 -40.45 36.81 37.23
CA GLU A 531 -39.39 37.63 37.79
C GLU A 531 -38.12 37.57 36.92
N GLU A 532 -37.69 36.36 36.54
CA GLU A 532 -36.55 36.15 35.66
C GLU A 532 -36.81 36.68 34.24
N ALA A 533 -38.04 36.52 33.73
CA ALA A 533 -38.44 37.09 32.45
C ALA A 533 -38.33 38.63 32.46
N ILE A 534 -38.80 39.30 33.52
CA ILE A 534 -38.66 40.77 33.65
C ILE A 534 -37.20 41.19 33.66
N SER A 535 -36.33 40.48 34.40
CA SER A 535 -34.90 40.78 34.46
C SER A 535 -34.24 40.64 33.09
N ALA A 536 -34.53 39.56 32.36
CA ALA A 536 -34.00 39.32 31.03
C ALA A 536 -34.53 40.32 29.99
N TYR A 537 -35.83 40.67 30.01
CA TYR A 537 -36.39 41.71 29.13
C TYR A 537 -35.79 43.09 29.41
N SER A 538 -35.52 43.42 30.68
CA SER A 538 -34.86 44.68 31.05
C SER A 538 -33.43 44.71 30.51
N SER A 539 -32.67 43.61 30.69
CA SER A 539 -31.30 43.48 30.17
C SER A 539 -31.25 43.62 28.64
N ALA A 540 -32.19 42.97 27.92
CA ALA A 540 -32.29 43.10 26.47
C ALA A 540 -32.56 44.55 26.02
N TYR A 541 -33.42 45.27 26.74
CA TYR A 541 -33.72 46.67 26.47
C TYR A 541 -32.56 47.61 26.82
N ASP A 542 -31.84 47.34 27.90
CA ASP A 542 -30.68 48.13 28.31
C ASP A 542 -29.52 47.98 27.32
N LEU A 543 -29.34 46.77 26.76
CA LEU A 543 -28.37 46.50 25.68
C LEU A 543 -28.79 47.16 24.36
N ASN A 544 -30.07 47.09 24.02
CA ASN A 544 -30.62 47.63 22.77
C ASN A 544 -31.97 48.35 23.01
N PRO A 545 -31.97 49.67 23.23
CA PRO A 545 -33.18 50.45 23.47
C PRO A 545 -34.20 50.43 22.31
N ASP A 546 -33.79 50.05 21.10
CA ASP A 546 -34.69 49.92 19.95
C ASP A 546 -35.59 48.66 20.03
N LEU A 547 -35.27 47.70 20.91
CA LEU A 547 -36.14 46.57 21.27
C LEU A 547 -37.31 47.03 22.16
N SER A 548 -38.11 47.97 21.67
CA SER A 548 -39.33 48.48 22.33
C SER A 548 -40.33 47.36 22.70
N GLN A 549 -40.25 46.21 22.03
CA GLN A 549 -41.05 45.03 22.36
C GLN A 549 -40.69 44.47 23.73
N ALA A 550 -39.41 44.45 24.11
CA ALA A 550 -38.92 43.99 25.41
C ALA A 550 -39.49 44.85 26.55
N ALA A 551 -39.39 46.18 26.42
CA ALA A 551 -39.94 47.12 27.41
C ALA A 551 -41.45 46.97 27.60
N ARG A 552 -42.22 46.71 26.52
CA ARG A 552 -43.68 46.53 26.58
C ARG A 552 -44.11 45.26 27.32
N LYS A 553 -43.25 44.24 27.42
CA LYS A 553 -43.53 43.00 28.14
C LYS A 553 -43.48 43.20 29.66
N ILE A 554 -42.60 44.07 30.16
CA ILE A 554 -42.34 44.24 31.61
C ILE A 554 -43.61 44.61 32.40
N PRO A 555 -44.41 45.63 32.05
CA PRO A 555 -45.61 45.96 32.82
C PRO A 555 -46.64 44.83 32.85
N ARG A 556 -46.78 44.09 31.73
CA ARG A 556 -47.73 42.97 31.62
C ARG A 556 -47.34 41.82 32.55
N LEU A 557 -46.05 41.52 32.65
CA LEU A 557 -45.56 40.48 33.56
C LEU A 557 -45.72 40.87 35.04
N LYS A 558 -45.53 42.15 35.38
CA LYS A 558 -45.78 42.64 36.75
C LYS A 558 -47.25 42.43 37.17
N ILE A 559 -48.20 42.63 36.25
CA ILE A 559 -49.63 42.35 36.51
C ILE A 559 -49.82 40.84 36.76
N LYS A 560 -49.26 39.96 35.94
CA LYS A 560 -49.36 38.50 36.13
C LYS A 560 -48.81 38.02 37.47
N ILE A 561 -47.72 38.63 37.96
CA ILE A 561 -47.17 38.32 39.30
C ILE A 561 -48.17 38.69 40.39
N LEU A 562 -48.81 39.86 40.29
CA LEU A 562 -49.83 40.30 41.27
C LEU A 562 -51.08 39.42 41.25
N GLU A 563 -51.56 39.06 40.06
CA GLU A 563 -52.69 38.13 39.89
C GLU A 563 -52.40 36.77 40.53
N LYS A 564 -51.20 36.22 40.28
CA LYS A 564 -50.78 34.95 40.87
C LYS A 564 -50.71 35.03 42.40
N LYS A 565 -50.14 36.10 42.96
CA LYS A 565 -50.11 36.32 44.42
C LYS A 565 -51.51 36.44 45.01
N HIS A 566 -52.46 37.04 44.30
CA HIS A 566 -53.84 37.16 44.75
C HIS A 566 -54.61 35.84 44.68
N GLN A 567 -54.27 34.95 43.75
CA GLN A 567 -54.84 33.59 43.68
C GLN A 567 -54.27 32.65 44.74
N GLU A 568 -53.04 32.91 45.20
CA GLU A 568 -52.34 32.11 46.22
C GLU A 568 -52.63 32.58 47.67
N SER A 569 -53.21 33.79 47.83
CA SER A 569 -53.70 34.36 49.10
C SER A 569 -55.16 34.05 49.34
#